data_AF-A0A6G3YXZ2-F1
#
_entry.id   AF-A0A6G3YXZ2-F1
#
_cell.length_a   1.000
_cell.length_b   1.000
_cell.length_c   1.000
_cell.angle_alpha   90.00
_cell.angle_beta   90.00
_cell.angle_gamma   90.00
#
_symmetry.space_group_name_H-M   'P 1'
#
loop_
_entity.id
_entity.type
_entity.pdbx_description
1 polymer ?
#
loop_
_entity_poly.entity_id
_entity_poly.type
_entity_poly.pdbx_seq_one_letter_code
_entity_poly.pdbx_strand_id
1 'polypeptide(L)'
;MSIYRSHQLAFAGAVQQSDMPIWKEDYCLPAWFRAIPPERVGLDGQYDYYGLQKRVEVAFREGFDPQALDQLSINQRGRVVILHGRVASRDMLRRLVAIAERVEGAI
;
A
#
# COMPACT_ATOMS: atom_id res chain seq x y z
N MET A 1 -3.00 -28.35 -15.58
CA MET A 1 -2.23 -27.29 -14.89
C MET A 1 -3.19 -26.48 -14.03
N SER A 2 -3.25 -26.78 -12.73
CA SER A 2 -4.05 -26.06 -11.74
C SER A 2 -3.23 -26.06 -10.45
N ILE A 3 -2.72 -24.89 -10.04
CA ILE A 3 -1.59 -24.77 -9.09
C ILE A 3 -1.94 -24.07 -7.78
N TYR A 4 -3.21 -23.98 -7.39
CA TYR A 4 -3.54 -23.52 -6.04
C TYR A 4 -4.63 -24.40 -5.41
N ARG A 5 -4.18 -25.35 -4.59
CA ARG A 5 -5.00 -26.05 -3.60
C ARG A 5 -4.68 -25.44 -2.23
N SER A 6 -5.51 -24.52 -1.79
CA SER A 6 -5.46 -23.92 -0.47
C SER A 6 -5.85 -24.97 0.59
N HIS A 7 -4.86 -25.51 1.30
CA HIS A 7 -5.10 -26.22 2.56
C HIS A 7 -5.15 -25.18 3.69
N GLN A 8 -6.36 -24.85 4.14
CA GLN A 8 -6.55 -24.24 5.46
C GLN A 8 -6.22 -25.31 6.51
N LEU A 9 -5.08 -25.16 7.19
CA LEU A 9 -4.79 -25.91 8.40
C LEU A 9 -5.37 -25.13 9.57
N ALA A 10 -6.50 -25.61 10.09
CA ALA A 10 -7.01 -25.22 11.39
C ALA A 10 -6.06 -25.78 12.47
N PHE A 11 -5.17 -24.96 13.00
CA PHE A 11 -4.31 -25.35 14.12
C PHE A 11 -5.04 -25.05 15.44
N ALA A 12 -5.99 -25.92 15.79
CA ALA A 12 -6.53 -26.01 17.14
C ALA A 12 -5.69 -27.04 17.92
N GLY A 13 -4.57 -26.58 18.47
CA GLY A 13 -3.72 -27.39 19.33
C GLY A 13 -2.70 -26.48 20.01
N ALA A 14 -2.76 -26.38 21.34
CA ALA A 14 -1.75 -25.68 22.12
C ALA A 14 -0.42 -26.43 21.94
N VAL A 15 0.53 -25.81 21.24
CA VAL A 15 1.87 -26.37 21.06
C VAL A 15 2.67 -26.12 22.33
N GLN A 16 3.05 -27.20 23.02
CA GLN A 16 3.96 -27.15 24.16
C GLN A 16 5.37 -26.79 23.65
N GLN A 17 6.03 -25.88 24.36
CA GLN A 17 7.29 -25.24 23.96
C GLN A 17 8.50 -26.18 23.78
N SER A 18 8.38 -27.45 24.17
CA SER A 18 9.44 -28.46 24.11
C SER A 18 9.61 -29.14 22.75
N ASP A 19 8.69 -28.95 21.80
CA ASP A 19 8.68 -29.69 20.53
C ASP A 19 9.23 -28.88 19.33
N MET A 20 9.85 -27.71 19.58
CA MET A 20 10.48 -26.89 18.54
C MET A 20 11.85 -27.46 18.13
N PRO A 21 12.15 -27.61 16.83
CA PRO A 21 13.44 -28.09 16.36
C PRO A 21 14.58 -27.06 16.58
N ILE A 22 15.78 -27.59 16.83
CA ILE A 22 16.99 -26.92 17.37
C ILE A 22 17.65 -25.91 16.39
N TRP A 23 17.04 -25.61 15.24
CA TRP A 23 17.65 -24.72 14.23
C TRP A 23 17.18 -23.26 14.38
N LYS A 24 17.87 -22.54 15.27
CA LYS A 24 18.10 -21.08 15.30
C LYS A 24 16.90 -20.14 15.50
N GLU A 25 16.88 -19.56 16.70
CA GLU A 25 16.02 -18.47 17.18
C GLU A 25 16.31 -17.07 16.59
N ASP A 26 17.14 -16.93 15.55
CA ASP A 26 17.62 -15.62 15.08
C ASP A 26 17.32 -15.32 13.61
N TYR A 27 16.12 -15.62 13.11
CA TYR A 27 15.61 -14.85 11.97
C TYR A 27 15.11 -13.51 12.50
N CYS A 28 16.04 -12.58 12.71
CA CYS A 28 15.73 -11.15 12.69
C CYS A 28 15.24 -10.82 11.27
N LEU A 29 13.99 -11.18 10.98
CA LEU A 29 13.26 -10.71 9.83
C LEU A 29 13.48 -9.20 9.78
N PRO A 30 14.00 -8.66 8.66
CA PRO A 30 14.26 -7.23 8.55
C PRO A 30 13.01 -6.44 8.96
N ALA A 31 13.17 -5.23 9.51
CA ALA A 31 12.03 -4.45 10.00
C ALA A 31 10.89 -4.29 8.96
N TRP A 32 11.22 -4.28 7.66
CA TRP A 32 10.26 -4.24 6.55
C TRP A 32 9.44 -5.52 6.36
N PHE A 33 9.86 -6.65 6.94
CA PHE A 33 9.07 -7.88 7.02
C PHE A 33 8.13 -7.89 8.24
N ARG A 34 8.44 -7.06 9.25
CA ARG A 34 7.64 -6.93 10.49
C ARG A 34 6.64 -5.78 10.43
N ALA A 35 6.89 -4.78 9.59
CA ALA A 35 6.05 -3.61 9.39
C ALA A 35 5.28 -3.67 8.06
N ILE A 36 4.08 -3.07 8.04
CA ILE A 36 3.32 -2.85 6.81
C ILE A 36 4.17 -1.95 5.89
N PRO A 37 4.44 -2.34 4.63
CA PRO A 37 5.15 -1.48 3.69
C PRO A 37 4.44 -0.12 3.58
N PRO A 38 5.14 1.02 3.54
CA PRO A 38 4.49 2.34 3.60
C PRO A 38 3.41 2.55 2.53
N GLU A 39 3.61 2.04 1.32
CA GLU A 39 2.64 2.10 0.23
C GLU A 39 1.38 1.24 0.46
N ARG A 40 1.43 0.35 1.46
CA ARG A 40 0.35 -0.55 1.89
C ARG A 40 -0.31 -0.12 3.20
N VAL A 41 0.08 1.00 3.79
CA VAL A 41 -0.62 1.53 4.97
C VAL A 41 -1.97 2.09 4.51
N GLY A 42 -3.06 1.91 5.26
CA GLY A 42 -4.39 2.44 4.94
C GLY A 42 -4.59 3.86 5.47
N LEU A 43 -5.80 4.40 5.34
CA LEU A 43 -6.16 5.68 5.98
C LEU A 43 -6.23 5.56 7.51
N ASP A 44 -6.43 4.35 8.01
CA ASP A 44 -6.53 3.98 9.43
C ASP A 44 -5.22 3.39 9.99
N GLY A 45 -4.15 3.37 9.19
CA GLY A 45 -2.87 2.77 9.57
C GLY A 45 -2.80 1.25 9.38
N GLN A 46 -3.87 0.59 8.94
CA GLN A 46 -3.90 -0.86 8.74
C GLN A 46 -3.38 -1.27 7.36
N TYR A 47 -3.22 -2.56 7.09
CA TYR A 47 -2.81 -3.00 5.77
C TYR A 47 -3.93 -2.78 4.75
N ASP A 48 -3.61 -2.08 3.67
CA ASP A 48 -4.46 -1.85 2.52
C ASP A 48 -3.63 -2.01 1.24
N TYR A 49 -4.08 -2.91 0.35
CA TYR A 49 -3.40 -3.13 -0.91
C TYR A 49 -3.32 -1.84 -1.77
N TYR A 50 -4.31 -0.95 -1.67
CA TYR A 50 -4.35 0.34 -2.38
C TYR A 50 -4.14 1.52 -1.41
N GLY A 51 -3.40 1.29 -0.33
CA GLY A 51 -3.19 2.26 0.72
C GLY A 51 -2.64 3.61 0.23
N LEU A 52 -1.56 3.57 -0.55
CA LEU A 52 -0.96 4.76 -1.15
C LEU A 52 -1.95 5.48 -2.07
N GLN A 53 -2.67 4.74 -2.93
CA GLN A 53 -3.68 5.34 -3.81
C GLN A 53 -4.72 6.14 -3.02
N LYS A 54 -5.28 5.54 -1.96
CA LYS A 54 -6.32 6.19 -1.14
C LYS A 54 -5.80 7.43 -0.43
N ARG A 55 -4.57 7.41 0.10
CA ARG A 55 -3.96 8.60 0.70
C ARG A 55 -3.71 9.71 -0.33
N VAL A 56 -3.26 9.37 -1.53
CA VAL A 56 -3.11 10.34 -2.62
C VAL A 56 -4.45 10.95 -3.02
N GLU A 57 -5.50 10.13 -3.14
CA GLU A 57 -6.86 10.61 -3.41
C GLU A 57 -7.34 11.61 -2.35
N VAL A 58 -7.12 11.33 -1.07
CA VAL A 58 -7.45 12.24 0.03
C VAL A 58 -6.65 13.54 -0.10
N ALA A 59 -5.33 13.46 -0.27
CA ALA A 59 -4.47 14.63 -0.42
C ALA A 59 -4.85 15.51 -1.63
N PHE A 60 -5.36 14.91 -2.72
CA PHE A 60 -5.85 15.66 -3.87
C PHE A 60 -7.17 16.37 -3.56
N ARG A 61 -8.11 15.72 -2.87
CA ARG A 61 -9.39 16.33 -2.46
C ARG A 61 -9.20 17.50 -1.48
N GLU A 62 -8.12 17.50 -0.71
CA GLU A 62 -7.77 18.63 0.17
C GLU A 62 -7.20 19.84 -0.60
N GLY A 63 -6.55 19.60 -1.75
CA GLY A 63 -5.84 20.63 -2.52
C GLY A 63 -6.56 21.15 -3.76
N PHE A 64 -7.61 20.46 -4.22
CA PHE A 64 -8.28 20.76 -5.48
C PHE A 64 -9.81 20.62 -5.38
N ASP A 65 -10.50 21.38 -6.22
CA ASP A 65 -11.94 21.22 -6.43
C ASP A 65 -12.24 19.83 -7.04
N PRO A 66 -13.26 19.10 -6.56
CA PRO A 66 -13.63 17.80 -7.11
C PRO A 66 -13.85 17.80 -8.62
N GLN A 67 -14.49 18.85 -9.17
CA GLN A 67 -14.76 18.92 -10.61
C GLN A 67 -13.49 19.06 -11.45
N ALA A 68 -12.42 19.63 -10.87
CA ALA A 68 -11.13 19.70 -11.54
C ALA A 68 -10.47 18.31 -11.65
N LEU A 69 -10.86 17.36 -10.81
CA LEU A 69 -10.32 15.99 -10.75
C LEU A 69 -11.19 14.95 -11.47
N ASP A 70 -12.41 15.29 -11.91
CA ASP A 70 -13.38 14.34 -12.49
C ASP A 70 -12.84 13.52 -13.68
N GLN A 71 -11.86 14.07 -14.41
CA GLN A 71 -11.25 13.42 -15.57
C GLN A 71 -9.88 12.80 -15.26
N LEU A 72 -9.50 12.71 -13.99
CA LEU A 72 -8.24 12.16 -13.52
C LEU A 72 -8.50 10.89 -12.70
N SER A 73 -7.93 9.77 -13.14
CA SER A 73 -7.87 8.54 -12.36
C SER A 73 -6.50 8.35 -11.74
N ILE A 74 -6.49 7.79 -10.54
CA ILE A 74 -5.29 7.54 -9.74
C ILE A 74 -5.21 6.03 -9.54
N ASN A 75 -4.06 5.44 -9.87
CA ASN A 75 -3.81 4.01 -9.69
C ASN A 75 -2.49 3.80 -8.98
N GLN A 76 -2.36 2.66 -8.29
CA GLN A 76 -1.13 2.26 -7.62
C GLN A 76 -0.55 0.97 -8.22
N ARG A 77 0.77 0.96 -8.43
CA ARG A 77 1.56 -0.25 -8.71
C ARG A 77 2.77 -0.31 -7.78
N GLY A 78 2.62 -1.06 -6.67
CA GLY A 78 3.61 -1.04 -5.60
C GLY A 78 3.75 0.37 -5.05
N ARG A 79 4.95 0.95 -5.17
CA ARG A 79 5.28 2.32 -4.72
C ARG A 79 4.98 3.39 -5.77
N VAL A 80 4.63 3.01 -6.99
CA VAL A 80 4.40 3.93 -8.10
C VAL A 80 2.94 4.37 -8.12
N VAL A 81 2.73 5.69 -8.20
CA VAL A 81 1.42 6.31 -8.43
C VAL A 81 1.29 6.66 -9.91
N ILE A 82 0.23 6.18 -10.54
CA ILE A 82 -0.09 6.42 -11.95
C ILE A 82 -1.25 7.38 -12.02
N LEU A 83 -0.99 8.59 -12.53
CA LEU A 83 -1.99 9.60 -12.84
C LEU A 83 -2.39 9.46 -14.31
N HIS A 84 -3.65 9.14 -14.59
CA HIS A 84 -4.15 8.95 -15.95
C HIS A 84 -5.37 9.82 -16.21
N GLY A 85 -5.37 10.56 -17.33
CA GLY A 85 -6.53 11.35 -17.74
C GLY A 85 -6.19 12.77 -18.17
N ARG A 86 -7.10 13.70 -17.89
CA ARG A 86 -7.00 15.11 -18.32
C ARG A 86 -7.01 16.05 -17.12
N VAL A 87 -6.24 17.13 -17.25
CA VAL A 87 -6.17 18.23 -16.28
C VAL A 87 -6.19 19.56 -17.01
N ALA A 88 -6.64 20.62 -16.35
CA ALA A 88 -6.88 21.93 -16.99
C ALA A 88 -5.59 22.62 -17.45
N SER A 89 -4.45 22.36 -16.80
CA SER A 89 -3.19 23.02 -17.14
C SER A 89 -1.97 22.21 -16.71
N ARG A 90 -0.81 22.55 -17.29
CA ARG A 90 0.49 21.99 -16.89
C ARG A 90 0.84 22.35 -15.44
N ASP A 91 0.45 23.52 -14.96
CA ASP A 91 0.71 23.92 -13.57
C ASP A 91 -0.12 23.09 -12.59
N MET A 92 -1.37 22.75 -12.95
CA MET A 92 -2.16 21.79 -12.19
C MET A 92 -1.47 20.43 -12.13
N LEU A 93 -0.99 19.91 -13.28
CA LEU A 93 -0.25 18.64 -13.31
C LEU A 93 0.97 18.67 -12.38
N ARG A 94 1.77 19.74 -12.42
CA ARG A 94 2.95 19.85 -11.54
C ARG A 94 2.57 19.84 -10.06
N ARG A 95 1.48 20.51 -9.69
CA ARG A 95 0.99 20.51 -8.30
C ARG A 95 0.50 19.14 -7.88
N LEU A 96 -0.23 18.42 -8.74
CA LEU A 96 -0.68 17.05 -8.47
C LEU A 96 0.51 16.11 -8.24
N VAL A 97 1.52 16.16 -9.11
CA VAL A 97 2.75 15.38 -8.96
C VAL A 97 3.46 15.72 -7.63
N ALA A 98 3.63 17.00 -7.33
CA ALA A 98 4.28 17.43 -6.09
C ALA A 98 3.53 17.01 -4.82
N ILE A 99 2.20 16.92 -4.87
CA ILE A 99 1.40 16.38 -3.75
C ILE A 99 1.62 14.86 -3.64
N ALA A 100 1.54 14.13 -4.75
CA ALA A 100 1.71 12.67 -4.76
C ALA A 100 3.11 12.25 -4.24
N GLU A 101 4.17 12.96 -4.64
CA GLU A 101 5.55 12.71 -4.18
C GLU A 101 5.75 12.93 -2.68
N ARG A 102 4.89 13.73 -2.03
CA ARG A 102 4.93 13.98 -0.58
C ARG A 102 4.19 12.91 0.23
N VAL A 103 3.41 12.06 -0.41
CA VAL A 103 2.69 10.98 0.28
C VAL A 103 3.67 9.87 0.61
N GLU A 104 3.74 9.50 1.89
CA GLU A 104 4.63 8.45 2.36
C GLU A 104 4.40 7.13 1.60
N GLY A 105 5.50 6.57 1.08
CA GLY A 105 5.50 5.33 0.30
C GLY A 105 5.54 5.52 -1.22
N ALA A 106 5.31 6.75 -1.72
CA ALA A 106 5.45 7.08 -3.14
C ALA A 106 6.93 7.11 -3.60
N ILE A 107 7.13 6.79 -4.88
CA ILE A 107 8.37 7.03 -5.67
C ILE A 107 7.96 7.66 -7.00
#